data_AF-A0A8B9JZD9-F1
#
_entry.id   AF-A0A8B9JZD9-F1
#
_cell.length_a   1.000
_cell.length_b   1.000
_cell.length_c   1.000
_cell.angle_alpha   90.00
_cell.angle_beta   90.00
_cell.angle_gamma   90.00
#
_symmetry.space_group_name_H-M   'P 1'
#
loop_
_entity.id
_entity.type
_entity.pdbx_description
1 polymer ?
#
loop_
_entity_poly.entity_id
_entity_poly.type
_entity_poly.pdbx_seq_one_letter_code
_entity_poly.pdbx_strand_id
1 'polypeptide(L)'
;HRSFLSSLQCRNEIRGCRTTFALSEQYCHSIHCEHWRQPCHMGCGTMLSQSTRTQHNCYQDLRRQYEVRQQSHRAIAAALQRKMRKMQNTMAHMKRQISLICESLQVMDDLEEVIEDEEEPVIGPAGSITNSNSSS
;
A
#
# COMPACT_ATOMS: atom_id res chain seq x y z
N HIS A 1 -67.78 -26.45 -19.00
CA HIS A 1 -66.39 -26.28 -19.45
C HIS A 1 -65.72 -25.24 -18.56
N ARG A 2 -65.05 -25.66 -17.47
CA ARG A 2 -64.28 -24.73 -16.62
C ARG A 2 -62.87 -24.63 -17.21
N SER A 3 -62.62 -23.57 -17.96
CA SER A 3 -61.27 -23.21 -18.37
C SER A 3 -60.48 -22.85 -17.11
N PHE A 4 -59.66 -23.77 -16.62
CA PHE A 4 -58.61 -23.45 -15.64
C PHE A 4 -57.59 -22.57 -16.37
N LEU A 5 -57.79 -21.26 -16.35
CA LEU A 5 -56.71 -20.32 -16.66
C LEU A 5 -55.71 -20.44 -15.51
N SER A 6 -54.70 -21.28 -15.69
CA SER A 6 -53.58 -21.35 -14.76
C SER A 6 -52.82 -20.04 -14.82
N SER A 7 -52.96 -19.22 -13.78
CA SER A 7 -52.14 -18.02 -13.59
C SER A 7 -50.72 -18.44 -13.23
N LEU A 8 -49.74 -17.92 -13.94
CA LEU A 8 -48.33 -18.12 -13.65
C LEU A 8 -47.79 -16.94 -12.86
N GLN A 9 -46.88 -17.24 -11.94
CA GLN A 9 -46.14 -16.23 -11.21
C GLN A 9 -44.84 -15.89 -11.93
N CYS A 10 -44.43 -14.63 -11.88
CA CYS A 10 -43.19 -14.19 -12.51
C CYS A 10 -41.97 -14.93 -11.94
N ARG A 11 -41.05 -15.35 -12.82
CA ARG A 11 -39.74 -15.92 -12.43
C ARG A 11 -38.92 -14.97 -11.54
N ASN A 12 -39.17 -13.66 -11.62
CA ASN A 12 -38.50 -12.64 -10.80
C ASN A 12 -39.22 -12.36 -9.46
N GLU A 13 -40.10 -13.25 -8.99
CA GLU A 13 -40.73 -13.16 -7.68
C GLU A 13 -39.71 -13.02 -6.55
N ILE A 14 -38.63 -13.80 -6.59
CA ILE A 14 -37.53 -13.73 -5.61
C ILE A 14 -36.88 -12.34 -5.58
N ARG A 15 -36.99 -11.58 -6.68
CA ARG A 15 -36.51 -10.20 -6.81
C ARG A 15 -37.61 -9.15 -6.56
N GLY A 16 -38.79 -9.59 -6.10
CA GLY A 16 -39.91 -8.74 -5.71
C GLY A 16 -41.02 -8.59 -6.75
N CYS A 17 -40.98 -9.27 -7.90
CA CYS A 17 -42.06 -9.18 -8.88
C CYS A 17 -43.28 -9.99 -8.42
N ARG A 18 -44.37 -9.30 -8.07
CA ARG A 18 -45.60 -9.93 -7.57
C ARG A 18 -46.66 -10.16 -8.65
N THR A 19 -46.33 -9.91 -9.91
CA THR A 19 -47.27 -10.04 -11.02
C THR A 19 -47.59 -11.50 -11.30
N THR A 20 -48.87 -11.80 -11.41
CA THR A 20 -49.39 -13.05 -11.97
C THR A 20 -50.02 -12.76 -13.32
N PHE A 21 -49.84 -13.66 -14.28
CA PHE A 21 -50.28 -13.48 -15.66
C PHE A 21 -50.67 -14.82 -16.29
N ALA A 22 -51.45 -14.78 -17.38
CA ALA A 22 -51.78 -15.99 -18.12
C ALA A 22 -50.53 -16.54 -18.84
N LEU A 23 -50.48 -17.85 -19.11
CA LEU A 23 -49.39 -18.45 -19.88
C LEU A 23 -49.13 -17.74 -21.23
N SER A 24 -50.20 -17.26 -21.89
CA SER A 24 -50.11 -16.47 -23.12
C SER A 24 -49.38 -15.14 -22.97
N GLU A 25 -49.37 -14.55 -21.78
CA GLU A 25 -48.79 -13.23 -21.49
C GLU A 25 -47.34 -13.31 -20.97
N GLN A 26 -46.82 -14.52 -20.76
CA GLN A 26 -45.49 -14.75 -20.18
C GLN A 26 -44.38 -14.03 -20.95
N TYR A 27 -44.41 -14.09 -22.28
CA TYR A 27 -43.41 -13.44 -23.11
C TYR A 27 -43.44 -11.92 -22.93
N CYS A 28 -44.63 -11.31 -23.03
CA CYS A 28 -44.84 -9.87 -22.89
C CYS A 28 -44.39 -9.36 -21.51
N HIS A 29 -44.73 -10.10 -20.44
CA HIS A 29 -44.26 -9.75 -19.11
C HIS A 29 -42.73 -9.87 -19.00
N SER A 30 -42.14 -10.95 -19.52
CA SER A 30 -40.70 -11.19 -19.38
C SER A 30 -39.83 -10.07 -19.96
N ILE A 31 -40.25 -9.47 -21.09
CA ILE A 31 -39.52 -8.40 -21.77
C ILE A 31 -39.70 -7.03 -21.09
N HIS A 32 -40.79 -6.83 -20.32
CA HIS A 32 -41.08 -5.58 -19.63
C HIS A 32 -40.92 -5.64 -18.10
N CYS A 33 -40.56 -6.80 -17.55
CA CYS A 33 -40.41 -6.98 -16.11
C CYS A 33 -39.31 -6.07 -15.55
N GLU A 34 -39.69 -5.08 -14.75
CA GLU A 34 -38.76 -4.14 -14.11
C GLU A 34 -37.76 -4.82 -13.16
N HIS A 35 -38.15 -5.99 -12.64
CA HIS A 35 -37.34 -6.82 -11.75
C HIS A 35 -36.36 -7.74 -12.51
N TRP A 36 -36.39 -7.74 -13.84
CA TRP A 36 -35.42 -8.50 -14.64
C TRP A 36 -34.01 -7.94 -14.39
N ARG A 37 -33.10 -8.86 -14.07
CA ARG A 37 -31.68 -8.56 -13.90
C ARG A 37 -30.86 -9.73 -14.43
N GLN A 38 -29.91 -9.46 -15.32
CA GLN A 38 -28.92 -10.43 -15.76
C GLN A 38 -27.53 -9.81 -15.86
N PRO A 39 -26.47 -10.56 -15.57
CA PRO A 39 -25.12 -10.09 -15.82
C PRO A 39 -24.90 -9.87 -17.32
N CYS A 40 -24.03 -8.93 -17.67
CA CYS A 40 -23.62 -8.73 -19.04
C CYS A 40 -23.06 -10.03 -19.63
N HIS A 41 -23.58 -10.41 -20.80
CA HIS A 41 -23.20 -11.64 -21.51
C HIS A 41 -21.71 -11.66 -21.94
N MET A 42 -21.09 -10.48 -22.04
CA MET A 42 -19.66 -10.34 -22.35
C MET A 42 -18.75 -10.53 -21.11
N GLY A 43 -19.32 -10.75 -19.92
CA GLY A 43 -18.54 -11.08 -18.72
C GLY A 43 -17.89 -9.88 -18.01
N CYS A 44 -18.27 -8.64 -18.31
CA CYS A 44 -17.75 -7.47 -17.58
C CYS A 44 -18.26 -7.35 -16.13
N GLY A 45 -19.17 -8.23 -15.71
CA GLY A 45 -19.74 -8.26 -14.36
C GLY A 45 -20.85 -7.25 -14.10
N THR A 46 -21.12 -6.30 -15.01
CA THR A 46 -22.21 -5.34 -14.85
C THR A 46 -23.57 -6.03 -14.88
N MET A 47 -24.40 -5.76 -13.87
CA MET A 47 -25.79 -6.23 -13.81
C MET A 47 -26.69 -5.32 -14.63
N LEU A 48 -27.34 -5.88 -15.65
CA LEU A 48 -28.20 -5.17 -16.59
C LEU A 48 -29.66 -5.31 -16.18
N SER A 49 -30.40 -4.22 -16.29
CA SER A 49 -31.87 -4.15 -16.32
C SER A 49 -32.37 -4.17 -17.77
N GLN A 50 -33.68 -4.32 -18.00
CA GLN A 50 -34.24 -4.27 -19.36
C GLN A 50 -33.87 -2.96 -20.08
N SER A 51 -33.95 -1.83 -19.37
CA SER A 51 -33.63 -0.51 -19.92
C SER A 51 -32.14 -0.31 -20.21
N THR A 52 -31.25 -0.86 -19.38
CA THR A 52 -29.80 -0.66 -19.53
C THR A 52 -29.15 -1.68 -20.45
N ARG A 53 -29.84 -2.79 -20.77
CA ARG A 53 -29.30 -3.85 -21.63
C ARG A 53 -28.90 -3.35 -23.02
N THR A 54 -29.71 -2.49 -23.63
CA THR A 54 -29.47 -1.96 -24.98
C THR A 54 -28.46 -0.81 -25.00
N GLN A 55 -28.29 -0.12 -23.87
CA GLN A 55 -27.39 1.03 -23.75
C GLN A 55 -26.01 0.64 -23.22
N HIS A 56 -25.85 -0.56 -22.68
CA HIS A 56 -24.60 -1.00 -22.08
C HIS A 56 -23.53 -1.27 -23.15
N ASN A 57 -22.46 -0.48 -23.12
CA ASN A 57 -21.26 -0.71 -23.92
C ASN A 57 -20.17 -1.34 -23.05
N CYS A 58 -20.11 -2.67 -23.09
CA CYS A 58 -19.16 -3.47 -22.32
C CYS A 58 -17.70 -3.02 -22.51
N TYR A 59 -17.30 -2.74 -23.75
CA TYR A 59 -15.94 -2.34 -24.05
C TYR A 59 -15.59 -0.98 -23.45
N GLN A 60 -16.51 -0.02 -23.53
CA GLN A 60 -16.30 1.31 -22.95
C GLN A 60 -16.18 1.24 -21.42
N ASP A 61 -17.01 0.44 -20.75
CA ASP A 61 -16.94 0.27 -19.31
C ASP A 61 -15.64 -0.41 -18.87
N LEU A 62 -15.21 -1.47 -19.58
CA LEU A 62 -13.93 -2.14 -19.32
C LEU A 62 -12.75 -1.20 -19.52
N ARG A 63 -12.76 -0.41 -20.60
CA ARG A 63 -11.74 0.60 -20.87
C ARG A 63 -11.65 1.63 -19.75
N ARG A 64 -12.80 2.15 -19.28
CA ARG A 64 -12.84 3.11 -18.16
C ARG A 64 -12.24 2.50 -16.88
N GLN A 65 -12.59 1.25 -16.55
CA GLN A 65 -12.03 0.56 -15.39
C GLN A 65 -10.51 0.40 -15.49
N TYR A 66 -10.00 0.05 -16.67
CA TYR A 66 -8.57 -0.05 -16.92
C TYR A 66 -7.87 1.31 -16.75
N GLU A 67 -8.41 2.37 -17.33
CA GLU A 67 -7.85 3.73 -17.25
C GLU A 67 -7.76 4.21 -15.78
N VAL A 68 -8.83 4.02 -15.00
CA VAL A 68 -8.84 4.34 -13.56
C VAL A 68 -7.78 3.54 -12.80
N ARG A 69 -7.70 2.23 -13.04
CA ARG A 69 -6.70 1.36 -12.40
C ARG A 69 -5.28 1.79 -12.78
N GLN A 70 -5.04 2.07 -14.05
CA GLN A 70 -3.74 2.51 -14.55
C GLN A 70 -3.32 3.84 -13.94
N GLN A 71 -4.24 4.81 -13.84
CA GLN A 71 -3.97 6.09 -13.20
C GLN A 71 -3.61 5.93 -11.71
N SER A 72 -4.35 5.09 -10.98
CA SER A 72 -4.06 4.76 -9.58
C SER A 72 -2.65 4.16 -9.43
N HIS A 73 -2.32 3.15 -10.23
CA HIS A 73 -1.00 2.51 -10.20
C HIS A 73 0.13 3.52 -10.49
N ARG A 74 -0.05 4.40 -11.48
CA ARG A 74 0.91 5.46 -11.79
C ARG A 74 1.10 6.43 -10.62
N ALA A 75 0.02 6.84 -9.96
CA ALA A 75 0.09 7.73 -8.80
C ALA A 75 0.85 7.09 -7.63
N ILE A 76 0.57 5.81 -7.35
CA ILE A 76 1.26 5.02 -6.31
C ILE A 76 2.76 4.92 -6.63
N ALA A 77 3.12 4.51 -7.85
CA ALA A 77 4.51 4.40 -8.27
C ALA A 77 5.26 5.73 -8.14
N ALA A 78 4.66 6.84 -8.58
CA ALA A 78 5.25 8.17 -8.44
C ALA A 78 5.42 8.60 -6.98
N ALA A 79 4.50 8.23 -6.09
CA ALA A 79 4.63 8.48 -4.66
C ALA A 79 5.78 7.65 -4.05
N LEU A 80 5.87 6.37 -4.39
CA LEU A 80 6.95 5.48 -3.94
C LEU A 80 8.32 5.98 -4.41
N GLN A 81 8.46 6.32 -5.69
CA GLN A 81 9.70 6.88 -6.23
C GLN A 81 10.14 8.16 -5.51
N ARG A 82 9.19 9.04 -5.15
CA ARG A 82 9.50 10.25 -4.35
C ARG A 82 10.00 9.90 -2.96
N LYS A 83 9.39 8.91 -2.28
CA LYS A 83 9.86 8.43 -0.97
C LYS A 83 11.26 7.82 -1.07
N MET A 84 11.52 7.01 -2.08
CA MET A 84 12.83 6.42 -2.32
C MET A 84 13.90 7.48 -2.56
N ARG A 85 13.63 8.49 -3.38
CA ARG A 85 14.55 9.61 -3.61
C ARG A 85 14.87 10.37 -2.33
N LYS A 86 13.86 10.67 -1.50
CA LYS A 86 14.07 11.31 -0.20
C LYS A 86 14.97 10.46 0.69
N MET A 87 14.68 9.17 0.80
CA MET A 87 15.49 8.22 1.58
C MET A 87 16.93 8.15 1.06
N GLN A 88 17.15 8.07 -0.24
CA GLN A 88 18.49 8.08 -0.85
C GLN A 88 19.26 9.36 -0.51
N ASN A 89 18.61 10.52 -0.59
CA ASN A 89 19.23 11.80 -0.24
C ASN A 89 19.60 11.85 1.26
N THR A 90 18.70 11.43 2.14
CA THR A 90 18.97 11.35 3.58
C THR A 90 20.10 10.38 3.88
N MET A 91 20.12 9.20 3.26
CA MET A 91 21.21 8.24 3.42
C MET A 91 22.54 8.78 2.92
N ALA A 92 22.57 9.49 1.79
CA ALA A 92 23.78 10.12 1.28
C ALA A 92 24.32 11.18 2.26
N HIS A 93 23.42 11.96 2.86
CA HIS A 93 23.80 12.93 3.89
C HIS A 93 24.36 12.25 5.14
N MET A 94 23.64 11.25 5.69
CA MET A 94 24.08 10.48 6.85
C MET A 94 25.43 9.83 6.60
N LYS A 95 25.64 9.22 5.42
CA LYS A 95 26.92 8.62 5.04
C LYS A 95 28.06 9.65 5.09
N ARG A 96 27.86 10.85 4.54
CA ARG A 96 28.86 11.93 4.58
C ARG A 96 29.14 12.38 6.01
N GLN A 97 28.10 12.57 6.82
CA GLN A 97 28.29 12.95 8.23
C GLN A 97 29.07 11.89 9.01
N ILE A 98 28.74 10.61 8.83
CA ILE A 98 29.47 9.51 9.46
C ILE A 98 30.93 9.51 9.01
N SER A 99 31.21 9.65 7.71
CA SER A 99 32.59 9.74 7.21
C SER A 99 33.38 10.88 7.86
N LEU A 100 32.81 12.08 7.93
CA LEU A 100 33.45 13.22 8.58
C LEU A 100 33.71 13.00 10.07
N ILE A 101 32.76 12.38 10.77
CA ILE A 101 32.93 12.04 12.19
C ILE A 101 34.08 11.04 12.34
N CYS A 102 34.11 9.98 11.55
CA CYS A 102 35.20 9.00 11.57
C CYS A 102 36.56 9.64 11.30
N GLU A 103 36.65 10.51 10.28
CA GLU A 103 37.87 11.27 9.98
C GLU A 103 38.29 12.16 11.15
N SER A 104 37.35 12.85 11.79
CA SER A 104 37.66 13.71 12.94
C SER A 104 38.14 12.94 14.17
N LEU A 105 37.60 11.75 14.41
CA LEU A 105 38.02 10.89 15.54
C LEU A 105 39.41 10.27 15.29
N GLN A 106 39.72 9.90 14.04
CA GLN A 106 41.04 9.37 13.65
C GLN A 106 42.18 10.36 13.95
N VAL A 107 41.96 11.66 13.68
CA VAL A 107 42.95 12.72 13.94
C VAL A 107 43.17 12.96 15.44
N MET A 108 42.21 12.61 16.30
CA MET A 108 42.39 12.68 17.75
C MET A 108 43.22 11.50 18.27
N ASP A 109 42.99 10.28 17.76
CA ASP A 109 43.79 9.09 18.12
C ASP A 109 45.26 9.28 17.70
N ASP A 110 45.53 9.85 16.53
CA ASP A 110 46.89 10.10 16.02
C ASP A 110 47.64 11.22 16.79
N LEU A 111 46.91 12.12 17.48
CA LEU A 111 47.51 13.21 18.27
C LEU A 111 47.82 12.79 19.71
N GLU A 112 47.15 11.74 20.21
CA GLU A 112 47.43 11.14 21.52
C GLU A 112 48.74 10.31 21.50
N GLU A 113 49.13 9.74 20.35
CA GLU A 113 50.41 9.02 20.16
C GLU A 113 51.67 9.91 20.20
N VAL A 114 51.53 11.24 20.17
CA VAL A 114 52.68 12.18 20.14
C VAL A 114 53.00 12.80 21.51
N ILE A 115 52.33 12.37 22.58
CA ILE A 115 52.56 12.88 23.96
C ILE A 115 53.35 11.86 24.82
N GLU A 116 53.72 10.70 24.28
CA GLU A 116 54.55 9.70 24.95
C GLU A 116 56.00 9.70 24.42
N ASP A 117 56.74 10.81 24.48
CA ASP A 117 58.19 10.80 24.14
C ASP A 117 59.00 11.99 24.72
N GLU A 118 58.72 12.43 25.95
CA GLU A 118 59.64 13.33 26.69
C GLU A 118 60.08 12.67 28.00
N GLU A 119 61.06 11.76 27.89
CA GLU A 119 61.89 11.27 29.01
C GLU A 119 63.10 12.21 29.28
N GLU A 120 63.37 12.41 30.59
CA GLU A 120 64.63 12.81 31.28
C GLU A 120 65.01 14.33 31.41
N PRO A 121 65.72 14.78 32.49
CA PRO A 121 66.50 14.00 33.46
C PRO A 121 66.32 14.34 34.96
N VAL A 122 66.81 13.39 35.77
CA VAL A 122 67.02 13.39 37.23
C VAL A 122 67.98 14.49 37.73
N ILE A 123 67.59 15.25 38.78
CA ILE A 123 68.52 15.85 39.76
C ILE A 123 67.90 15.78 41.17
N GLY A 124 68.48 14.94 42.05
CA GLY A 124 68.20 14.96 43.51
C GLY A 124 68.93 16.12 44.22
N PRO A 125 68.65 16.38 45.52
CA PRO A 125 69.32 15.53 46.51
C PRO A 125 68.56 15.27 47.84
N ALA A 126 68.94 14.12 48.40
CA ALA A 126 69.18 13.81 49.82
C ALA A 126 68.23 14.34 50.91
N GLY A 127 67.57 13.39 51.57
CA GLY A 127 66.99 13.57 52.89
C GLY A 127 66.48 12.25 53.47
N SER A 128 67.37 11.46 54.06
CA SER A 128 67.02 10.33 54.94
C SER A 128 66.03 10.77 56.02
N ILE A 129 65.02 9.95 56.30
CA ILE A 129 64.71 9.42 57.64
C ILE A 129 63.76 8.23 57.49
N THR A 130 64.21 7.12 58.06
CA THR A 130 63.51 5.87 58.34
C THR A 130 62.37 6.06 59.35
N ASN A 131 61.21 5.44 59.16
CA ASN A 131 60.70 4.41 60.11
C ASN A 131 59.36 3.78 59.67
N SER A 132 59.40 2.46 59.51
CA SER A 132 58.59 1.44 60.20
C SER A 132 57.07 1.59 60.40
N ASN A 133 56.38 0.54 59.93
CA ASN A 133 55.31 -0.24 60.59
C ASN A 133 53.82 -0.01 60.25
N SER A 134 53.29 -1.03 59.54
CA SER A 134 52.22 -1.94 59.99
C SER A 134 50.74 -1.56 59.85
N SER A 135 50.08 -2.35 58.98
CA SER A 135 48.88 -3.17 59.25
C SER A 135 47.57 -2.49 59.66
N SER A 136 46.55 -2.58 58.79
CA SER A 136 45.34 -3.43 58.93
C SER A 136 44.46 -3.30 57.69
#